data_AF-A0A835HCG1-F1
#
_entry.id   AF-A0A835HCG1-F1
#
_cell.length_a   1.000
_cell.length_b   1.000
_cell.length_c   1.000
_cell.angle_alpha   90.00
_cell.angle_beta   90.00
_cell.angle_gamma   90.00
#
_symmetry.space_group_name_H-M   'P 1'
#
loop_
_entity.id
_entity.type
_entity.pdbx_description
1 polymer ?
#
loop_
_entity_poly.entity_id
_entity_poly.type
_entity_poly.pdbx_seq_one_letter_code
_entity_poly.pdbx_strand_id
1 'polypeptide(L)'
;MAATSASVFNPALTSNKHPKEPSHVAFISNLRMSTSCLTKFQLKHLSPSSIPSQSPRNPICPAANPTCSPSATTATTFHGLCYVLGDNIDTDQIIPAEHLTLVPSKPDEYRKLGSHALIGLPSTYETRFIETGEVQSKYSIIIGGENFGCGSSREHGPVALGAAGVKAVVAESYARIFFRNSVATGEVYPLESRGGGCVMSVLIG
;
A
#
# COMPACT_ATOMS: atom_id res chain seq x y z
N MET A 1 39.17 -0.92 -58.68
CA MET A 1 38.28 -1.78 -59.48
C MET A 1 37.06 -2.00 -58.59
N ALA A 2 35.95 -1.24 -58.69
CA ALA A 2 35.04 -0.96 -59.81
C ALA A 2 34.03 -2.10 -60.06
N ALA A 3 32.76 -1.74 -60.39
CA ALA A 3 31.51 -2.50 -60.32
C ALA A 3 30.84 -2.43 -58.93
N THR A 4 29.75 -1.68 -58.67
CA THR A 4 28.72 -1.03 -59.51
C THR A 4 27.66 -1.97 -60.11
N SER A 5 26.49 -2.04 -59.46
CA SER A 5 25.17 -2.15 -60.11
C SER A 5 24.07 -1.68 -59.15
N ALA A 6 23.06 -0.99 -59.68
CA ALA A 6 21.94 -0.40 -58.94
C ALA A 6 20.61 -0.76 -59.60
N SER A 7 19.51 -0.12 -59.17
CA SER A 7 18.15 -0.14 -59.77
C SER A 7 17.28 -1.37 -59.39
N VAL A 8 15.93 -1.30 -59.29
CA VAL A 8 15.00 -0.15 -59.31
C VAL A 8 13.64 -0.51 -58.65
N PHE A 9 13.13 0.41 -57.83
CA PHE A 9 11.76 0.98 -57.73
C PHE A 9 10.44 0.15 -57.73
N ASN A 10 9.54 0.61 -56.82
CA ASN A 10 8.08 0.38 -56.61
C ASN A 10 7.17 0.66 -57.85
N PRO A 11 5.83 0.36 -57.91
CA PRO A 11 4.75 0.41 -56.86
C PRO A 11 3.75 -0.79 -56.89
N ALA A 12 2.57 -0.90 -56.24
CA ALA A 12 1.47 0.00 -55.81
C ALA A 12 0.61 -0.72 -54.71
N LEU A 13 0.05 -0.09 -53.67
CA LEU A 13 -1.14 0.79 -53.57
C LEU A 13 -2.52 0.18 -53.94
N THR A 14 -3.31 -0.22 -52.91
CA THR A 14 -4.78 0.03 -52.75
C THR A 14 -5.13 0.01 -51.24
N SER A 15 -5.55 1.12 -50.64
CA SER A 15 -6.95 1.49 -50.29
C SER A 15 -7.66 0.50 -49.34
N ASN A 16 -8.09 0.88 -48.12
CA ASN A 16 -9.16 1.87 -47.91
C ASN A 16 -9.11 2.73 -46.62
N LYS A 17 -9.82 3.85 -46.72
CA LYS A 17 -10.26 4.81 -45.69
C LYS A 17 -11.80 4.70 -45.50
N HIS A 18 -12.53 5.30 -44.54
CA HIS A 18 -12.23 6.30 -43.51
C HIS A 18 -13.08 6.03 -42.20
N PRO A 19 -13.53 6.96 -41.31
CA PRO A 19 -13.78 6.63 -39.88
C PRO A 19 -15.21 7.00 -39.35
N LYS A 20 -15.32 7.27 -38.03
CA LYS A 20 -16.43 7.84 -37.19
C LYS A 20 -17.23 6.80 -36.37
N GLU A 21 -17.70 7.06 -35.14
CA GLU A 21 -17.62 8.22 -34.20
C GLU A 21 -17.82 7.74 -32.73
N PRO A 22 -17.61 8.58 -31.69
CA PRO A 22 -17.81 8.21 -30.27
C PRO A 22 -19.18 8.61 -29.71
N SER A 23 -19.53 8.14 -28.50
CA SER A 23 -20.72 8.60 -27.76
C SER A 23 -20.41 8.98 -26.31
N HIS A 24 -20.53 10.29 -26.02
CA HIS A 24 -20.53 10.89 -24.69
C HIS A 24 -21.97 11.00 -24.17
N VAL A 25 -22.28 10.47 -22.97
CA VAL A 25 -23.40 10.91 -22.10
C VAL A 25 -22.96 10.64 -20.65
N ALA A 26 -22.32 11.57 -19.95
CA ALA A 26 -22.89 12.70 -19.19
C ALA A 26 -23.30 12.37 -17.74
N PHE A 27 -22.70 13.10 -16.81
CA PHE A 27 -23.05 13.26 -15.39
C PHE A 27 -24.55 13.43 -15.14
N ILE A 28 -25.09 12.82 -14.06
CA ILE A 28 -25.88 13.52 -13.03
C ILE A 28 -25.51 12.98 -11.65
N SER A 29 -25.40 13.88 -10.67
CA SER A 29 -25.13 13.63 -9.25
C SER A 29 -26.33 13.06 -8.48
N ASN A 30 -26.08 12.43 -7.32
CA ASN A 30 -26.55 12.98 -6.03
C ASN A 30 -26.24 12.05 -4.84
N LEU A 31 -25.64 12.63 -3.81
CA LEU A 31 -25.74 12.13 -2.43
C LEU A 31 -27.21 12.20 -1.97
N ARG A 32 -27.69 11.18 -1.27
CA ARG A 32 -28.56 11.40 -0.10
C ARG A 32 -28.49 10.26 0.90
N MET A 33 -28.41 10.62 2.18
CA MET A 33 -28.50 9.68 3.30
C MET A 33 -29.94 9.24 3.58
N SER A 34 -30.05 8.08 4.24
CA SER A 34 -30.68 7.95 5.59
C SER A 34 -31.80 6.92 5.74
N THR A 35 -31.88 6.42 6.98
CA THR A 35 -33.06 5.85 7.67
C THR A 35 -33.68 4.52 7.20
N SER A 36 -33.36 3.49 7.99
CA SER A 36 -34.31 2.54 8.61
C SER A 36 -35.34 1.81 7.75
N CYS A 37 -35.19 0.48 7.65
CA CYS A 37 -36.32 -0.43 7.51
C CYS A 37 -36.32 -1.43 8.68
N LEU A 38 -37.34 -1.32 9.54
CA LEU A 38 -37.69 -2.35 10.52
C LEU A 38 -38.16 -3.60 9.78
N THR A 39 -37.62 -4.77 10.12
CA THR A 39 -38.32 -6.04 9.85
C THR A 39 -38.40 -6.85 11.14
N LYS A 40 -39.63 -7.23 11.50
CA LYS A 40 -40.00 -7.94 12.72
C LYS A 40 -39.38 -9.35 12.75
N PHE A 41 -38.77 -9.73 13.86
CA PHE A 41 -38.65 -11.14 14.27
C PHE A 41 -39.55 -11.40 15.48
N GLN A 42 -40.34 -12.47 15.41
CA GLN A 42 -41.35 -12.81 16.42
C GLN A 42 -40.92 -14.04 17.25
N LEU A 43 -40.82 -13.81 18.55
CA LEU A 43 -41.32 -14.65 19.66
C LEU A 43 -40.84 -16.11 19.83
N LYS A 44 -40.25 -16.35 21.02
CA LYS A 44 -40.70 -17.28 22.11
C LYS A 44 -39.59 -17.30 23.18
N HIS A 45 -39.75 -16.68 24.35
CA HIS A 45 -40.61 -17.00 25.51
C HIS A 45 -40.18 -18.25 26.30
N LEU A 46 -39.56 -18.01 27.46
CA LEU A 46 -39.34 -18.81 28.70
C LEU A 46 -38.56 -17.83 29.64
N SER A 47 -38.73 -17.69 30.96
CA SER A 47 -39.55 -18.33 32.01
C SER A 47 -39.75 -17.30 33.18
N PRO A 48 -40.50 -17.59 34.27
CA PRO A 48 -40.96 -16.55 35.22
C PRO A 48 -40.20 -16.46 36.57
N SER A 49 -40.58 -15.45 37.39
CA SER A 49 -40.60 -15.41 38.88
C SER A 49 -39.58 -14.56 39.67
N SER A 50 -39.95 -13.27 39.88
CA SER A 50 -40.23 -12.64 41.20
C SER A 50 -39.15 -12.25 42.26
N ILE A 51 -39.55 -11.29 43.12
CA ILE A 51 -39.05 -10.82 44.44
C ILE A 51 -37.76 -9.90 44.50
N PRO A 52 -37.48 -9.10 45.57
CA PRO A 52 -37.81 -7.66 45.55
C PRO A 52 -36.70 -6.67 46.00
N SER A 53 -37.10 -5.40 46.07
CA SER A 53 -36.46 -4.19 46.65
C SER A 53 -35.68 -4.33 47.99
N GLN A 54 -34.66 -3.46 48.12
CA GLN A 54 -33.84 -3.00 49.29
C GLN A 54 -32.35 -3.36 49.16
N SER A 55 -31.35 -2.56 49.57
CA SER A 55 -31.24 -1.17 50.08
C SER A 55 -29.76 -0.71 49.91
N PRO A 56 -29.38 0.58 50.08
CA PRO A 56 -28.00 1.02 49.80
C PRO A 56 -27.05 0.91 51.02
N ARG A 57 -25.79 0.49 50.77
CA ARG A 57 -24.56 1.03 51.42
C ARG A 57 -23.27 0.45 50.81
N ASN A 58 -22.21 1.26 50.87
CA ASN A 58 -20.90 1.11 50.22
C ASN A 58 -20.13 -0.19 50.55
N PRO A 59 -19.11 -0.49 49.73
CA PRO A 59 -17.76 -0.71 50.22
C PRO A 59 -16.82 0.44 49.84
N ILE A 60 -15.88 0.75 50.74
CA ILE A 60 -14.80 1.70 50.51
C ILE A 60 -13.76 1.04 49.61
N CYS A 61 -13.56 1.55 48.39
CA CYS A 61 -12.38 1.21 47.60
C CYS A 61 -11.22 2.11 48.05
N PRO A 62 -10.08 1.59 48.52
CA PRO A 62 -8.88 2.39 48.67
C PRO A 62 -8.42 2.84 47.27
N ALA A 63 -8.09 4.12 47.13
CA ALA A 63 -7.55 4.64 45.89
C ALA A 63 -6.15 4.03 45.64
N ALA A 64 -6.09 3.00 44.81
CA ALA A 64 -4.83 2.49 44.31
C ALA A 64 -4.24 3.52 43.33
N ASN A 65 -3.19 4.22 43.76
CA ASN A 65 -2.39 5.06 42.86
C ASN A 65 -1.88 4.20 41.69
N PRO A 66 -2.20 4.54 40.43
CA PRO A 66 -1.44 4.00 39.31
C PRO A 66 -0.09 4.73 39.29
N THR A 67 0.90 4.21 40.02
CA THR A 67 2.31 4.50 39.76
C THR A 67 2.66 3.91 38.40
N CYS A 68 2.25 4.62 37.34
CA CYS A 68 2.60 4.31 35.97
C CYS A 68 4.08 4.61 35.79
N SER A 69 4.93 3.63 36.09
CA SER A 69 6.34 3.66 35.70
C SER A 69 6.39 3.90 34.18
N PRO A 70 7.12 4.92 33.68
CA PRO A 70 7.29 5.10 32.26
C PRO A 70 8.03 3.88 31.70
N SER A 71 7.28 3.03 30.99
CA SER A 71 7.86 1.91 30.26
C SER A 71 8.92 2.47 29.30
N ALA A 72 10.15 1.98 29.39
CA ALA A 72 11.23 2.45 28.55
C ALA A 72 10.91 2.14 27.09
N THR A 73 10.48 3.15 26.34
CA THR A 73 10.18 3.02 24.91
C THR A 73 11.49 2.79 24.16
N THR A 74 11.79 1.54 23.84
CA THR A 74 12.94 1.16 23.02
C THR A 74 12.81 1.81 21.64
N ALA A 75 13.59 2.86 21.40
CA ALA A 75 13.60 3.55 20.12
C ALA A 75 14.30 2.69 19.07
N THR A 76 13.56 2.25 18.05
CA THR A 76 14.11 1.58 16.87
C THR A 76 14.58 2.64 15.87
N THR A 77 15.86 2.58 15.47
CA THR A 77 16.46 3.52 14.51
C THR A 77 16.77 2.80 13.20
N PHE A 78 16.43 3.43 12.08
CA PHE A 78 16.75 2.95 10.73
C PHE A 78 17.77 3.90 10.07
N HIS A 79 18.69 3.35 9.31
CA HIS A 79 19.71 4.09 8.55
C HIS A 79 19.80 3.54 7.13
N GLY A 80 20.01 4.41 6.14
CA GLY A 80 20.19 4.02 4.74
C GLY A 80 19.79 5.15 3.80
N LEU A 81 19.92 4.92 2.48
CA LEU A 81 19.44 5.86 1.48
C LEU A 81 17.90 5.84 1.42
N CYS A 82 17.30 7.01 1.25
CA CYS A 82 15.86 7.19 1.08
C CYS A 82 15.48 7.25 -0.41
N TYR A 83 14.42 6.54 -0.80
CA TYR A 83 13.74 6.72 -2.08
C TYR A 83 12.44 7.49 -1.86
N VAL A 84 12.23 8.58 -2.59
CA VAL A 84 11.09 9.50 -2.37
C VAL A 84 10.03 9.29 -3.45
N LEU A 85 8.79 9.14 -2.99
CA LEU A 85 7.57 8.93 -3.76
C LEU A 85 6.52 9.96 -3.35
N GLY A 86 5.61 10.26 -4.28
CA GLY A 86 4.44 11.10 -4.03
C GLY A 86 3.26 10.35 -3.40
N ASP A 87 2.07 10.91 -3.58
CA ASP A 87 0.80 10.38 -3.07
C ASP A 87 0.25 9.24 -3.93
N ASN A 88 -0.68 8.47 -3.36
CA ASN A 88 -1.51 7.49 -4.05
C ASN A 88 -0.71 6.42 -4.83
N ILE A 89 0.44 6.00 -4.27
CA ILE A 89 1.20 4.86 -4.79
C ILE A 89 0.38 3.59 -4.55
N ASP A 90 -0.14 3.00 -5.63
CA ASP A 90 -0.99 1.81 -5.55
C ASP A 90 -0.18 0.49 -5.55
N THR A 91 -0.85 -0.62 -5.28
CA THR A 91 -0.22 -1.95 -5.22
C THR A 91 0.19 -2.52 -6.59
N ASP A 92 -0.30 -1.99 -7.71
CA ASP A 92 0.18 -2.32 -9.06
C ASP A 92 1.49 -1.59 -9.37
N GLN A 93 1.63 -0.33 -8.94
CA GLN A 93 2.88 0.43 -9.03
C GLN A 93 3.99 -0.23 -8.19
N ILE A 94 3.66 -0.71 -6.99
CA ILE A 94 4.60 -1.45 -6.12
C ILE A 94 4.96 -2.80 -6.70
N ILE A 95 3.99 -3.60 -7.17
CA ILE A 95 4.23 -4.89 -7.80
C ILE A 95 3.11 -5.26 -8.81
N PRO A 96 3.39 -5.18 -10.13
CA PRO A 96 2.43 -5.52 -11.16
C PRO A 96 1.87 -6.95 -11.07
N ALA A 97 0.64 -7.12 -11.55
CA ALA A 97 -0.10 -8.39 -11.43
C ALA A 97 0.62 -9.60 -12.09
N GLU A 98 1.40 -9.36 -13.14
CA GLU A 98 2.20 -10.37 -13.85
C GLU A 98 3.28 -11.05 -12.99
N HIS A 99 3.74 -10.40 -11.92
CA HIS A 99 4.77 -10.94 -11.02
C HIS A 99 4.20 -11.66 -9.79
N LEU A 100 2.87 -11.68 -9.60
CA LEU A 100 2.18 -12.35 -8.49
C LEU A 100 2.16 -13.89 -8.60
N THR A 101 2.77 -14.45 -9.65
CA THR A 101 2.97 -15.90 -9.83
C THR A 101 4.21 -16.42 -9.10
N LEU A 102 5.07 -15.54 -8.59
CA LEU A 102 6.26 -15.87 -7.81
C LEU A 102 5.87 -16.22 -6.37
N VAL A 103 6.36 -17.34 -5.85
CA VAL A 103 6.01 -17.83 -4.51
C VAL A 103 7.04 -17.35 -3.48
N PRO A 104 6.68 -16.46 -2.52
CA PRO A 104 7.62 -15.93 -1.53
C PRO A 104 8.31 -16.99 -0.65
N SER A 105 7.71 -18.17 -0.51
CA SER A 105 8.26 -19.29 0.27
C SER A 105 9.52 -19.92 -0.34
N LYS A 106 9.86 -19.63 -1.61
CA LYS A 106 11.12 -20.12 -2.23
C LYS A 106 12.15 -18.98 -2.27
N PRO A 107 13.38 -19.18 -1.76
CA PRO A 107 14.39 -18.12 -1.69
C PRO A 107 14.71 -17.44 -3.03
N ASP A 108 14.75 -18.21 -4.13
CA ASP A 108 15.08 -17.68 -5.46
C ASP A 108 13.93 -16.85 -6.05
N GLU A 109 12.68 -17.29 -5.84
CA GLU A 109 11.49 -16.56 -6.30
C GLU A 109 11.24 -15.32 -5.43
N TYR A 110 11.54 -15.36 -4.14
CA TYR A 110 11.53 -14.19 -3.24
C TYR A 110 12.54 -13.13 -3.71
N ARG A 111 13.80 -13.51 -4.01
CA ARG A 111 14.80 -12.58 -4.58
C ARG A 111 14.35 -11.97 -5.90
N LYS A 112 13.70 -12.77 -6.75
CA LYS A 112 13.14 -12.29 -8.02
C LYS A 112 11.95 -11.34 -7.80
N LEU A 113 11.08 -11.62 -6.83
CA LEU A 113 9.98 -10.72 -6.44
C LEU A 113 10.52 -9.37 -5.97
N GLY A 114 11.62 -9.38 -5.20
CA GLY A 114 12.38 -8.18 -4.84
C GLY A 114 12.83 -7.37 -6.06
N SER A 115 13.43 -8.01 -7.07
CA SER A 115 13.88 -7.35 -8.31
C SER A 115 12.79 -6.63 -9.11
N HIS A 116 11.51 -6.94 -8.85
CA HIS A 116 10.35 -6.34 -9.49
C HIS A 116 9.64 -5.27 -8.62
N ALA A 117 10.17 -4.93 -7.44
CA ALA A 117 9.60 -3.90 -6.60
C ALA A 117 9.67 -2.51 -7.26
N LEU A 118 8.55 -1.78 -7.18
CA LEU A 118 8.37 -0.43 -7.73
C LEU A 118 8.60 -0.32 -9.27
N ILE A 119 8.56 -1.45 -9.99
CA ILE A 119 8.71 -1.46 -11.46
C ILE A 119 7.52 -0.84 -12.20
N GLY A 120 6.34 -0.79 -11.56
CA GLY A 120 5.10 -0.22 -12.12
C GLY A 120 4.97 1.30 -11.94
N LEU A 121 5.98 1.97 -11.38
CA LEU A 121 5.96 3.43 -11.22
C LEU A 121 5.86 4.16 -12.57
N PRO A 122 5.14 5.29 -12.63
CA PRO A 122 5.07 6.11 -13.84
C PRO A 122 6.43 6.71 -14.20
N SER A 123 6.62 7.03 -15.48
CA SER A 123 7.87 7.61 -16.03
C SER A 123 8.24 9.01 -15.50
N THR A 124 7.46 9.56 -14.56
CA THR A 124 7.81 10.77 -13.80
C THR A 124 8.94 10.52 -12.81
N TYR A 125 9.20 9.25 -12.44
CA TYR A 125 10.31 8.86 -11.59
C TYR A 125 11.51 8.44 -12.47
N GLU A 126 12.39 9.41 -12.79
CA GLU A 126 13.57 9.17 -13.64
C GLU A 126 14.56 8.17 -13.01
N THR A 127 14.76 8.28 -11.69
CA THR A 127 15.61 7.37 -10.92
C THR A 127 14.86 6.07 -10.63
N ARG A 128 15.32 4.96 -11.20
CA ARG A 128 14.78 3.63 -10.86
C ARG A 128 15.07 3.25 -9.41
N PHE A 129 14.09 2.59 -8.78
CA PHE A 129 14.25 2.05 -7.44
C PHE A 129 15.27 0.88 -7.39
N ILE A 130 15.31 0.05 -8.45
CA ILE A 130 16.25 -1.06 -8.61
C ILE A 130 17.00 -0.87 -9.94
N GLU A 131 18.32 -1.06 -9.89
CA GLU A 131 19.20 -0.90 -11.04
C GLU A 131 19.12 -2.11 -11.98
N THR A 132 19.33 -1.90 -13.28
CA THR A 132 19.10 -2.94 -14.29
C THR A 132 20.10 -4.09 -14.13
N GLY A 133 19.61 -5.26 -13.74
CA GLY A 133 20.42 -6.46 -13.47
C GLY A 133 20.60 -6.77 -11.98
N GLU A 134 20.20 -5.85 -11.09
CA GLU A 134 20.23 -6.07 -9.65
C GLU A 134 18.94 -6.71 -9.11
N VAL A 135 19.06 -7.38 -7.96
CA VAL A 135 17.94 -8.01 -7.24
C VAL A 135 17.53 -7.26 -5.97
N GLN A 136 18.34 -6.31 -5.51
CA GLN A 136 18.09 -5.49 -4.33
C GLN A 136 18.29 -4.01 -4.66
N SER A 137 17.60 -3.16 -3.92
CA SER A 137 17.77 -1.72 -3.98
C SER A 137 18.88 -1.25 -3.03
N LYS A 138 19.54 -0.15 -3.40
CA LYS A 138 20.41 0.63 -2.49
C LYS A 138 19.61 1.46 -1.47
N TYR A 139 18.30 1.60 -1.66
CA TYR A 139 17.41 2.39 -0.82
C TYR A 139 16.80 1.52 0.29
N SER A 140 17.26 1.70 1.52
CA SER A 140 16.76 0.96 2.69
C SER A 140 15.47 1.55 3.27
N ILE A 141 15.14 2.78 2.90
CA ILE A 141 13.98 3.54 3.40
C ILE A 141 13.20 4.07 2.20
N ILE A 142 11.87 3.96 2.24
CA ILE A 142 10.97 4.63 1.30
C ILE A 142 10.27 5.78 2.04
N ILE A 143 10.19 6.95 1.41
CA ILE A 143 9.36 8.07 1.83
C ILE A 143 8.22 8.20 0.82
N GLY A 144 6.96 8.12 1.26
CA GLY A 144 5.77 8.31 0.42
C GLY A 144 4.88 9.44 0.94
N GLY A 145 3.94 9.88 0.11
CA GLY A 145 2.93 10.88 0.48
C GLY A 145 1.70 10.27 1.16
N GLU A 146 0.52 10.79 0.83
CA GLU A 146 -0.76 10.28 1.30
C GLU A 146 -1.15 8.95 0.63
N ASN A 147 -1.97 8.15 1.33
CA ASN A 147 -2.64 6.96 0.81
C ASN A 147 -1.69 5.90 0.19
N PHE A 148 -0.53 5.68 0.80
CA PHE A 148 0.48 4.73 0.32
C PHE A 148 -0.03 3.27 0.36
N GLY A 149 0.23 2.51 -0.70
CA GLY A 149 -0.18 1.12 -0.87
C GLY A 149 -1.66 0.95 -1.22
N CYS A 150 -2.27 1.93 -1.89
CA CYS A 150 -3.70 1.91 -2.24
C CYS A 150 -4.05 0.94 -3.37
N GLY A 151 -5.32 0.89 -3.77
CA GLY A 151 -5.80 -0.03 -4.80
C GLY A 151 -6.04 -1.44 -4.30
N SER A 152 -5.60 -2.44 -5.06
CA SER A 152 -6.02 -3.84 -4.88
C SER A 152 -5.37 -4.52 -3.66
N SER A 153 -6.09 -5.48 -3.05
CA SER A 153 -5.65 -6.19 -1.85
C SER A 153 -4.52 -7.19 -2.15
N ARG A 154 -3.28 -6.72 -2.24
CA ARG A 154 -2.09 -7.55 -2.47
C ARG A 154 -1.25 -7.67 -1.20
N GLU A 155 -1.09 -8.89 -0.72
CA GLU A 155 -0.09 -9.23 0.31
C GLU A 155 1.35 -9.16 -0.22
N HIS A 156 1.52 -9.33 -1.54
CA HIS A 156 2.81 -9.27 -2.22
C HIS A 156 3.45 -7.88 -2.23
N GLY A 157 2.69 -6.80 -2.00
CA GLY A 157 3.24 -5.43 -2.00
C GLY A 157 4.32 -5.23 -0.93
N PRO A 158 4.00 -5.39 0.37
CA PRO A 158 5.00 -5.34 1.44
C PRO A 158 6.14 -6.36 1.26
N VAL A 159 5.84 -7.56 0.78
CA VAL A 159 6.83 -8.64 0.57
C VAL A 159 7.84 -8.27 -0.52
N ALA A 160 7.40 -7.70 -1.65
CA ALA A 160 8.30 -7.25 -2.70
C ALA A 160 9.26 -6.14 -2.20
N LEU A 161 8.77 -5.21 -1.39
CA LEU A 161 9.60 -4.17 -0.78
C LEU A 161 10.64 -4.76 0.20
N GLY A 162 10.23 -5.67 1.09
CA GLY A 162 11.15 -6.37 2.01
C GLY A 162 12.22 -7.18 1.27
N ALA A 163 11.81 -7.91 0.23
CA ALA A 163 12.68 -8.69 -0.64
C ALA A 163 13.68 -7.83 -1.42
N ALA A 164 13.29 -6.61 -1.82
CA ALA A 164 14.19 -5.62 -2.41
C ALA A 164 15.18 -4.99 -1.42
N GLY A 165 15.05 -5.28 -0.11
CA GLY A 165 15.95 -4.80 0.94
C GLY A 165 15.42 -3.64 1.78
N VAL A 166 14.20 -3.14 1.51
CA VAL A 166 13.57 -2.07 2.30
C VAL A 166 13.41 -2.53 3.75
N LYS A 167 13.61 -1.61 4.70
CA LYS A 167 13.38 -1.83 6.13
C LYS A 167 12.20 -1.01 6.64
N ALA A 168 12.11 0.25 6.27
CA ALA A 168 11.01 1.11 6.67
C ALA A 168 10.38 1.80 5.46
N VAL A 169 9.05 1.90 5.50
CA VAL A 169 8.31 2.88 4.73
C VAL A 169 7.89 3.98 5.69
N VAL A 170 8.06 5.24 5.31
CA VAL A 170 7.56 6.42 6.02
C VAL A 170 6.56 7.07 5.07
N ALA A 171 5.31 7.23 5.47
CA ALA A 171 4.28 7.85 4.63
C ALA A 171 3.39 8.79 5.45
N GLU A 172 2.74 9.76 4.83
CA GLU A 172 1.78 10.64 5.51
C GLU A 172 0.51 9.87 5.92
N SER A 173 0.08 8.93 5.09
CA SER A 173 -0.97 7.97 5.43
C SER A 173 -0.87 6.68 4.60
N TYR A 174 -1.47 5.59 5.10
CA TYR A 174 -1.48 4.28 4.43
C TYR A 174 -2.88 3.82 4.09
N ALA A 175 -3.00 3.10 2.98
CA ALA A 175 -4.15 2.27 2.71
C ALA A 175 -4.24 1.13 3.76
N ARG A 176 -5.42 1.00 4.37
CA ARG A 176 -5.67 0.07 5.50
C ARG A 176 -5.22 -1.38 5.26
N ILE A 177 -5.37 -1.87 4.03
CA ILE A 177 -5.01 -3.25 3.68
C ILE A 177 -3.48 -3.40 3.64
N PHE A 178 -2.78 -2.49 2.95
CA PHE A 178 -1.32 -2.50 2.88
C PHE A 178 -0.66 -2.38 4.26
N PHE A 179 -1.15 -1.46 5.11
CA PHE A 179 -0.65 -1.30 6.47
C PHE A 179 -0.78 -2.60 7.28
N ARG A 180 -1.97 -3.23 7.27
CA ARG A 180 -2.21 -4.49 7.96
C ARG A 180 -1.33 -5.62 7.42
N ASN A 181 -1.14 -5.69 6.10
CA ASN A 181 -0.29 -6.71 5.48
C ASN A 181 1.17 -6.52 5.89
N SER A 182 1.68 -5.29 5.92
CA SER A 182 3.05 -4.97 6.38
C SER A 182 3.29 -5.40 7.84
N VAL A 183 2.33 -5.11 8.73
CA VAL A 183 2.39 -5.55 10.14
C VAL A 183 2.27 -7.07 10.28
N ALA A 184 1.49 -7.73 9.43
CA ALA A 184 1.29 -9.18 9.48
C ALA A 184 2.47 -9.99 8.90
N THR A 185 3.15 -9.48 7.86
CA THR A 185 4.31 -10.14 7.26
C THR A 185 5.62 -9.78 7.96
N GLY A 186 5.73 -8.56 8.50
CA GLY A 186 6.96 -8.06 9.13
C GLY A 186 8.09 -7.71 8.15
N GLU A 187 7.81 -7.72 6.85
CA GLU A 187 8.77 -7.48 5.75
C GLU A 187 9.28 -6.04 5.72
N VAL A 188 8.40 -5.08 6.03
CA VAL A 188 8.71 -3.65 6.15
C VAL A 188 7.98 -3.05 7.34
N TYR A 189 8.60 -2.09 8.02
CA TYR A 189 7.97 -1.30 9.08
C TYR A 189 7.18 -0.13 8.47
N PRO A 190 5.85 -0.07 8.59
CA PRO A 190 5.06 1.08 8.15
C PRO A 190 5.06 2.17 9.24
N LEU A 191 5.70 3.29 8.97
CA LEU A 191 5.79 4.45 9.86
C LEU A 191 4.92 5.59 9.30
N GLU A 192 4.06 6.18 10.14
CA GLU A 192 3.20 7.31 9.76
C GLU A 192 3.85 8.63 10.17
N SER A 193 4.02 9.54 9.21
CA SER A 193 4.61 10.86 9.42
C SER A 193 3.56 11.85 9.91
N ARG A 194 3.31 11.87 11.22
CA ARG A 194 2.59 13.00 11.85
C ARG A 194 3.46 14.25 11.85
N GLY A 195 2.97 15.31 11.22
CA GLY A 195 3.66 16.58 10.96
C GLY A 195 4.08 17.38 12.21
N GLY A 196 5.10 16.89 12.90
CA GLY A 196 5.67 17.50 14.11
C GLY A 196 6.38 16.54 15.08
N GLY A 197 6.51 15.24 14.77
CA GLY A 197 7.08 14.24 15.71
C GLY A 197 8.20 13.34 15.18
N CYS A 198 8.17 12.94 13.90
CA CYS A 198 9.29 12.20 13.32
C CYS A 198 10.43 13.17 12.97
N VAL A 199 11.49 13.18 13.78
CA VAL A 199 12.80 13.76 13.41
C VAL A 199 13.47 12.87 12.36
N MET A 200 12.86 12.80 11.18
CA MET A 200 13.49 12.32 9.95
C MET A 200 14.55 13.34 9.54
N SER A 201 15.71 13.25 10.20
CA SER A 201 16.94 13.89 9.77
C SER A 201 17.44 13.19 8.50
N VAL A 202 16.71 13.39 7.40
CA VAL A 202 17.17 13.03 6.06
C VAL A 202 18.35 13.94 5.74
N LEU A 203 19.56 13.50 6.07
CA LEU A 203 20.75 14.08 5.47
C LEU A 203 20.71 13.72 3.98
N ILE A 204 20.21 14.65 3.19
CA ILE A 204 20.39 14.66 1.73
C ILE A 204 21.87 15.02 1.51
N GLY A 205 22.69 13.98 1.36
CA GLY A 205 24.12 14.08 1.03
C GLY A 205 24.40 13.81 -0.44
#